data_AF-A0A450U2Z0-F1
#
_entry.id   AF-A0A450U2Z0-F1
#
_cell.length_a   1.000
_cell.length_b   1.000
_cell.length_c   1.000
_cell.angle_alpha   90.00
_cell.angle_beta   90.00
_cell.angle_gamma   90.00
#
_symmetry.space_group_name_H-M   'P 1'
#
loop_
_entity.id
_entity.type
_entity.pdbx_description
1 polymer ?
#
loop_
_entity_poly.entity_id
_entity_poly.type
_entity_poly.pdbx_seq_one_letter_code
_entity_poly.pdbx_strand_id
1 'polypeptide(L)'
;MSLLLFLSTASATALLLFLFFNKIRLGWIGVITASVTLFTVGLGTHRSCADGWISPSIGKQGACSHHGGVIVNLNDFGWIMLILSIAFLVIAAFWGKRRFLR
;
A
#
# COMPACT_ATOMS: atom_id res chain seq x y z
N MET A 1 -8.85 -7.06 -6.14
CA MET A 1 -9.38 -6.56 -4.84
C MET A 1 -8.27 -6.20 -3.86
N SER A 2 -7.28 -7.07 -3.64
CA SER A 2 -6.16 -6.85 -2.71
C SER A 2 -5.33 -5.59 -3.00
N LEU A 3 -5.13 -5.25 -4.27
CA LEU A 3 -4.41 -4.02 -4.66
C LEU A 3 -5.11 -2.74 -4.16
N LEU A 4 -6.43 -2.65 -4.32
CA LEU A 4 -7.20 -1.49 -3.87
C LEU A 4 -7.16 -1.35 -2.34
N LEU A 5 -7.25 -2.47 -1.63
CA LEU A 5 -7.12 -2.52 -0.17
C LEU A 5 -5.73 -2.08 0.29
N PHE A 6 -4.68 -2.50 -0.42
CA PHE A 6 -3.31 -2.09 -0.13
C PHE A 6 -3.09 -0.60 -0.34
N LEU A 7 -3.56 -0.05 -1.47
CA LEU A 7 -3.46 1.39 -1.74
C LEU A 7 -4.25 2.23 -0.73
N SER A 8 -5.46 1.82 -0.38
CA SER A 8 -6.30 2.58 0.56
C SER A 8 -5.74 2.57 1.97
N THR A 9 -5.29 1.41 2.46
CA THR A 9 -4.69 1.28 3.80
C THR A 9 -3.36 2.01 3.89
N ALA A 10 -2.48 1.90 2.89
CA ALA A 10 -1.21 2.62 2.84
C ALA A 10 -1.39 4.15 2.77
N SER A 11 -2.39 4.64 2.04
CA SER A 11 -2.70 6.07 1.99
C SER A 11 -3.25 6.58 3.32
N ALA A 12 -4.12 5.79 3.98
CA ALA A 12 -4.69 6.15 5.27
C ALA A 12 -3.62 6.19 6.38
N THR A 13 -2.69 5.24 6.41
CA THR A 13 -1.57 5.25 7.37
C THR A 13 -0.67 6.47 7.15
N ALA A 14 -0.33 6.77 5.89
CA ALA A 14 0.48 7.93 5.54
C ALA A 14 -0.18 9.24 5.98
N LEU A 15 -1.49 9.40 5.75
CA LEU A 15 -2.24 10.58 6.15
C LEU A 15 -2.30 10.75 7.67
N LEU A 16 -2.55 9.67 8.42
CA LEU A 16 -2.59 9.74 9.88
C LEU A 16 -1.24 10.14 10.49
N LEU A 17 -0.15 9.58 9.96
CA LEU A 17 1.20 9.95 10.38
C LEU A 17 1.50 11.40 10.00
N PHE A 18 1.17 11.82 8.78
CA PHE A 18 1.32 13.21 8.35
C PHE A 18 0.61 14.18 9.30
N LEU A 19 -0.67 13.94 9.60
CA LEU A 19 -1.46 14.78 10.51
C LEU A 19 -0.89 14.78 11.93
N PHE A 20 -0.43 13.64 12.43
CA PHE A 20 0.19 13.50 13.74
C PHE A 20 1.49 14.30 13.85
N PHE A 21 2.40 14.17 12.87
CA PHE A 21 3.68 14.89 12.89
C PHE A 21 3.55 16.37 12.55
N ASN A 22 2.57 16.75 11.73
CA ASN A 22 2.26 18.16 11.47
C ASN A 22 1.81 18.88 12.75
N LYS A 23 1.08 18.19 13.64
CA LYS A 23 0.74 18.72 14.98
C LYS A 23 1.98 19.01 15.84
N ILE A 24 3.08 18.30 15.62
CA ILE A 24 4.36 18.44 16.35
C ILE A 24 5.29 19.45 15.64
N ARG A 25 4.82 20.15 14.58
CA ARG A 25 5.63 21.02 13.69
C ARG A 25 6.84 20.32 13.08
N LEU A 26 6.75 19.01 12.84
CA LEU A 26 7.83 18.19 12.28
C LEU A 26 7.56 17.90 10.79
N GLY A 27 7.41 18.97 9.99
CA GLY A 27 6.84 18.93 8.64
C GLY A 27 7.60 18.07 7.61
N TRP A 28 8.92 17.93 7.75
CA TRP A 28 9.74 17.08 6.89
C TRP A 28 9.45 15.57 7.05
N ILE A 29 8.92 15.15 8.20
CA ILE A 29 8.49 13.75 8.41
C ILE A 29 7.32 13.39 7.51
N GLY A 30 6.45 14.36 7.22
CA GLY A 30 5.37 14.18 6.27
C GLY A 30 5.85 13.78 4.88
N VAL A 31 6.90 14.44 4.40
CA VAL A 31 7.54 14.15 3.12
C VAL A 31 8.19 12.76 3.14
N ILE A 32 8.91 12.41 4.20
CA ILE A 32 9.50 11.07 4.35
C ILE A 32 8.41 9.99 4.31
N THR A 33 7.32 10.19 5.04
CA THR A 33 6.22 9.23 5.12
C THR A 33 5.58 9.01 3.74
N ALA A 34 5.33 10.08 2.99
CA ALA A 34 4.79 9.98 1.62
C ALA A 34 5.76 9.22 0.69
N SER A 35 7.05 9.56 0.73
CA SER A 35 8.09 8.89 -0.07
C SER A 35 8.20 7.40 0.25
N VAL A 36 8.21 7.03 1.54
CA VAL A 36 8.24 5.63 1.98
C VAL A 36 7.00 4.88 1.50
N THR A 37 5.83 5.52 1.54
CA THR A 37 4.57 4.93 1.08
C THR A 37 4.61 4.63 -0.42
N LEU A 38 5.05 5.58 -1.25
CA LEU A 38 5.23 5.34 -2.68
C LEU A 38 6.23 4.22 -2.95
N PHE A 39 7.34 4.21 -2.23
CA PHE A 39 8.36 3.19 -2.37
C PHE A 39 7.83 1.79 -2.03
N THR A 40 7.04 1.69 -0.96
CA THR A 40 6.44 0.43 -0.51
C THR A 40 5.43 -0.11 -1.53
N VAL A 41 4.65 0.77 -2.16
CA VAL A 41 3.73 0.38 -3.24
C VAL A 41 4.49 -0.11 -4.47
N GLY A 42 5.57 0.56 -4.84
CA GLY A 42 6.42 0.18 -5.97
C GLY A 42 7.06 -1.20 -5.78
N LEU A 43 7.55 -1.51 -4.58
CA LEU A 43 8.17 -2.81 -4.27
C LEU A 43 7.16 -3.91 -3.93
N GLY A 44 5.99 -3.57 -3.40
CA GLY A 44 4.97 -4.52 -2.93
C GLY A 44 4.07 -5.06 -4.03
N THR A 45 4.29 -4.66 -5.28
CA THR A 45 3.46 -5.07 -6.41
C THR A 45 4.29 -5.68 -7.52
N HIS A 46 3.66 -6.58 -8.28
CA HIS A 46 4.23 -7.16 -9.49
C HIS A 46 3.15 -7.26 -10.57
N ARG A 47 3.59 -7.41 -11.82
CA ARG A 47 2.71 -7.61 -12.96
C ARG A 47 2.70 -9.08 -13.35
N SER A 48 1.53 -9.60 -13.67
CA SER A 48 1.35 -10.94 -14.25
C SER A 48 0.25 -10.90 -15.30
N CYS A 49 0.11 -11.97 -16.09
CA CYS A 49 -1.10 -12.15 -16.87
C CYS A 49 -2.27 -12.55 -15.96
N ALA A 50 -3.51 -12.36 -16.43
CA ALA A 50 -4.71 -12.56 -15.62
C ALA A 50 -4.94 -14.03 -15.21
N ASP A 51 -4.45 -14.96 -16.02
CA ASP A 51 -4.45 -16.40 -15.73
C ASP A 51 -3.32 -16.85 -14.79
N GLY A 52 -2.47 -15.91 -14.34
CA GLY A 52 -1.34 -16.17 -13.44
C GLY A 52 -0.02 -16.45 -14.16
N TRP A 53 0.02 -16.49 -15.49
CA TRP A 53 1.27 -16.67 -16.21
C TRP A 53 2.20 -15.46 -16.06
N ILE A 54 3.45 -15.72 -15.66
CA ILE A 54 4.50 -14.71 -15.59
C ILE A 54 5.25 -14.72 -16.93
N SER A 55 4.77 -13.91 -17.87
CA SER A 55 5.38 -13.80 -19.20
C SER A 55 6.77 -13.15 -19.11
N PRO A 56 7.82 -13.73 -19.72
CA PRO A 56 9.14 -13.09 -19.81
C PRO A 56 9.12 -11.82 -20.69
N SER A 57 8.07 -11.62 -21.48
CA SER A 57 7.88 -10.41 -22.29
C SER A 57 6.93 -9.40 -21.62
N ILE A 58 6.61 -9.54 -20.34
CA ILE A 58 5.68 -8.65 -19.65
C ILE A 58 6.15 -7.19 -19.72
N GLY A 59 5.23 -6.29 -20.10
CA GLY A 59 5.54 -4.90 -20.41
C GLY A 59 5.77 -4.59 -21.89
N LYS A 60 5.88 -5.61 -22.76
CA LYS A 60 5.82 -5.46 -24.22
C LYS A 60 4.38 -5.60 -24.72
N GLN A 61 4.07 -4.92 -25.81
CA GLN A 61 2.77 -5.03 -26.47
C GLN A 61 2.49 -6.49 -26.87
N GLY A 62 1.29 -6.98 -26.55
CA GLY A 62 0.87 -8.35 -26.86
C GLY A 62 1.25 -9.43 -25.84
N ALA A 63 2.02 -9.13 -24.80
CA ALA A 63 2.55 -10.16 -23.88
C ALA A 63 1.49 -11.01 -23.15
N CYS A 64 0.30 -10.45 -22.88
CA CYS A 64 -0.82 -11.16 -22.24
C CYS A 64 -2.09 -11.17 -23.10
N SER A 65 -1.98 -11.01 -24.43
CA SER A 65 -3.17 -10.89 -25.32
C SER A 65 -4.07 -12.13 -25.29
N HIS A 66 -3.48 -13.31 -25.14
CA HIS A 66 -4.21 -14.58 -25.03
C HIS A 66 -4.46 -15.00 -23.56
N HIS A 67 -3.90 -14.26 -22.60
CA HIS A 67 -3.85 -14.62 -21.19
C HIS A 67 -4.72 -13.67 -20.33
N GLY A 68 -5.75 -13.07 -20.95
CA GLY A 68 -6.70 -12.18 -20.27
C GLY A 68 -6.16 -10.78 -19.92
N GLY A 69 -5.02 -10.38 -20.49
CA GLY A 69 -4.41 -9.08 -20.25
C GLY A 69 -3.49 -9.05 -19.04
N VAL A 70 -2.87 -7.89 -18.80
CA VAL A 70 -1.93 -7.66 -17.70
C VAL A 70 -2.70 -7.21 -16.46
N ILE A 71 -2.39 -7.83 -15.31
CA ILE A 71 -2.90 -7.43 -14.00
C ILE A 71 -1.76 -7.09 -13.05
N VAL A 72 -2.08 -6.33 -12.00
CA VAL A 72 -1.14 -5.96 -10.92
C VAL A 72 -1.56 -6.65 -9.64
N ASN A 73 -0.66 -7.45 -9.07
CA ASN A 73 -0.88 -8.23 -7.86
C ASN A 73 0.10 -7.86 -6.76
N LEU A 74 -0.25 -8.18 -5.52
CA LEU A 74 0.68 -8.09 -4.39
C LEU A 74 1.65 -9.27 -4.42
N ASN A 75 2.92 -9.00 -4.13
CA ASN A 75 3.90 -10.04 -3.79
C ASN A 75 3.95 -10.25 -2.26
N ASP A 76 4.82 -11.13 -1.79
CA ASP A 76 4.96 -11.44 -0.36
C ASP A 76 5.23 -10.19 0.49
N PHE A 77 6.10 -9.30 0.01
CA PHE A 77 6.39 -8.03 0.67
C PHE A 77 5.13 -7.13 0.75
N GLY A 78 4.37 -7.02 -0.33
CA GLY A 78 3.11 -6.28 -0.37
C GLY A 78 2.07 -6.82 0.62
N TRP A 79 1.97 -8.15 0.73
CA TRP A 79 1.06 -8.79 1.71
C TRP A 79 1.47 -8.51 3.15
N ILE A 80 2.76 -8.60 3.47
CA ILE A 80 3.28 -8.24 4.79
C ILE A 80 2.94 -6.78 5.12
N MET A 81 3.19 -5.86 4.19
CA MET A 81 2.93 -4.44 4.40
C MET A 81 1.44 -4.10 4.50
N LEU A 82 0.58 -4.82 3.79
CA LEU A 82 -0.88 -4.72 3.95
C LEU A 82 -1.31 -5.09 5.36
N ILE A 83 -0.83 -6.23 5.88
CA ILE A 83 -1.17 -6.70 7.23
C ILE A 83 -0.70 -5.69 8.28
N LEU A 84 0.55 -5.21 8.17
CA LEU A 84 1.10 -4.21 9.08
C LEU A 84 0.30 -2.90 9.04
N SER A 85 -0.11 -2.46 7.85
CA SER A 85 -0.92 -1.24 7.68
C SER A 85 -2.30 -1.38 8.33
N ILE A 86 -2.97 -2.52 8.13
CA ILE A 86 -4.25 -2.81 8.77
C ILE A 86 -4.08 -2.85 10.30
N ALA A 87 -3.07 -3.56 10.80
CA ALA A 87 -2.81 -3.66 12.24
C ALA A 87 -2.56 -2.29 12.87
N PHE A 88 -1.77 -1.43 12.21
CA PHE A 88 -1.53 -0.06 12.67
C PHE A 88 -2.83 0.76 12.74
N LEU A 89 -3.65 0.73 11.68
CA LEU A 89 -4.92 1.48 11.64
C LEU A 89 -5.89 1.01 12.74
N VAL A 90 -5.96 -0.30 12.98
CA VAL A 90 -6.77 -0.89 14.05
C VAL A 90 -6.28 -0.38 15.41
N ILE A 91 -4.98 -0.46 15.70
CA ILE A 91 -4.39 0.02 16.96
C ILE A 91 -4.63 1.53 17.14
N ALA A 92 -4.43 2.32 16.09
CA ALA A 92 -4.64 3.77 16.10
C ALA A 92 -6.10 4.12 16.39
N ALA A 93 -7.05 3.40 15.78
CA ALA A 93 -8.48 3.57 16.02
C ALA A 93 -8.86 3.24 17.47
N PHE A 94 -8.35 2.13 18.02
CA PHE A 94 -8.59 1.76 19.42
C PHE A 94 -7.98 2.77 20.41
N TRP A 95 -6.77 3.27 20.13
CA TRP A 95 -6.15 4.33 20.93
C TRP A 95 -6.94 5.64 20.89
N GLY A 96 -7.37 6.07 19.71
CA GLY A 96 -8.21 7.25 19.53
C GLY A 96 -9.51 7.15 20.34
N LYS A 97 -10.20 6.00 20.24
CA LYS A 97 -11.43 5.73 21.00
C LYS A 97 -11.20 5.78 22.52
N ARG A 98 -10.12 5.19 23.03
CA ARG A 98 -9.79 5.21 24.46
C ARG A 98 -9.47 6.61 24.99
N ARG A 99 -8.90 7.50 24.17
CA ARG A 99 -8.60 8.88 24.57
C ARG A 99 -9.85 9.75 24.63
N PHE A 100 -10.88 9.46 23.83
CA PHE A 100 -12.17 10.18 23.86
C PHE A 100 -13.08 9.75 25.02
N LEU A 101 -12.92 8.51 25.52
CA LEU A 101 -13.69 7.97 26.64
C LEU A 101 -13.11 8.29 28.03
N ARG A 102 -12.03 9.09 28.10
CA ARG A 102 -11.46 9.63 29.35
C ARG A 102 -11.66 11.13 29.37
#